data_AF-A0AA38KUM2-F1
#
_entry.id   AF-A0AA38KUM2-F1
#
_cell.length_a   1.000
_cell.length_b   1.000
_cell.length_c   1.000
_cell.angle_alpha   90.00
_cell.angle_beta   90.00
_cell.angle_gamma   90.00
#
_symmetry.space_group_name_H-M   'P 1'
#
loop_
_entity.id
_entity.type
_entity.pdbx_description
1 polymer ?
#
loop_
_entity_poly.entity_id
_entity_poly.type
_entity_poly.pdbx_seq_one_letter_code
_entity_poly.pdbx_strand_id
1 'polypeptide(L)'
;TGGLFVISLKRVETRRKQMDLLAKALDLDFTYINATDAQSPGAYGLQRVERIIDRVRWQRNRLDEEDLEGDLVDAGNHPEPSENNPNYILDAFPFKWSQDVLDNLADPLANELGISGSDYWTLDLDRSLSSERLDEARIWEARHPMPTHWQNQTWRESQEALVNLAFVKNNLNSEKSQHLTPGGVACADSHIHAIREIIRRKLDSAIIFEDDIDIEYSIERILRHEWPFLPPTWDIVYLGHCWSSTEPFQPFLDPKATYLRKTQHALCLHAHAISLRGAYKLARFLRSPDYAYSRPIDHMIKDLVQMHYLESYTFVPALVVQTKEEESQIKVGEMNSAWKDLSGEWLVDSTKERI
;
A
#
# COMPACT_ATOMS: atom_id res chain seq x y z
N THR A 1 -22.32 -6.42 0.87
CA THR A 1 -21.72 -6.83 2.16
C THR A 1 -20.50 -5.97 2.46
N GLY A 2 -20.21 -5.71 3.74
CA GLY A 2 -19.09 -4.85 4.16
C GLY A 2 -18.13 -5.55 5.14
N GLY A 3 -16.92 -5.03 5.29
CA GLY A 3 -15.96 -5.49 6.30
C GLY A 3 -15.25 -4.35 7.02
N LEU A 4 -14.88 -4.57 8.29
CA LEU A 4 -14.02 -3.68 9.07
C LEU A 4 -12.77 -4.47 9.47
N PHE A 5 -11.64 -4.10 8.91
CA PHE A 5 -10.36 -4.79 9.10
C PHE A 5 -9.42 -3.93 9.93
N VAL A 6 -8.69 -4.56 10.85
CA VAL A 6 -7.61 -3.93 11.61
C VAL A 6 -6.32 -4.70 11.35
N ILE A 7 -5.36 -4.04 10.72
CA ILE A 7 -4.01 -4.57 10.54
C ILE A 7 -3.25 -4.34 11.83
N SER A 8 -2.87 -5.45 12.49
CA SER A 8 -2.17 -5.38 13.77
C SER A 8 -1.16 -6.50 13.93
N LEU A 9 0.01 -6.16 14.47
CA LEU A 9 1.04 -7.14 14.83
C LEU A 9 0.52 -8.06 15.93
N LYS A 10 0.49 -9.37 15.67
CA LYS A 10 -0.06 -10.36 16.60
C LYS A 10 0.62 -10.33 17.99
N ARG A 11 1.92 -10.02 18.05
CA ARG A 11 2.68 -9.94 19.31
C ARG A 11 2.39 -8.69 20.14
N VAL A 12 1.80 -7.64 19.55
CA VAL A 12 1.53 -6.37 20.24
C VAL A 12 0.11 -6.39 20.78
N GLU A 13 -0.10 -7.15 21.85
CA GLU A 13 -1.44 -7.33 22.43
C GLU A 13 -2.03 -6.04 22.99
N THR A 14 -1.21 -5.08 23.41
CA THR A 14 -1.65 -3.80 23.97
C THR A 14 -2.43 -2.98 22.93
N ARG A 15 -1.97 -2.94 21.68
CA ARG A 15 -2.65 -2.22 20.59
C ARG A 15 -3.99 -2.84 20.23
N ARG A 16 -4.08 -4.18 20.19
CA ARG A 16 -5.37 -4.86 19.99
C ARG A 16 -6.34 -4.56 21.13
N LYS A 17 -5.88 -4.54 22.38
CA LYS A 17 -6.73 -4.13 23.52
C LYS A 17 -7.22 -2.69 23.38
N GLN A 18 -6.38 -1.76 22.91
CA GLN A 18 -6.80 -0.39 22.64
C GLN A 18 -7.84 -0.32 21.52
N MET A 19 -7.63 -1.07 20.43
CA MET A 19 -8.60 -1.18 19.34
C MET A 19 -9.92 -1.82 19.80
N ASP A 20 -9.89 -2.80 20.71
CA ASP A 20 -11.10 -3.39 21.30
C ASP A 20 -11.87 -2.39 22.18
N LEU A 21 -11.18 -1.48 22.86
CA LEU A 21 -11.82 -0.39 23.61
C LEU A 21 -12.51 0.60 22.66
N LEU A 22 -11.85 1.00 21.57
CA LEU A 22 -12.45 1.82 20.51
C LEU A 22 -13.66 1.12 19.88
N ALA A 23 -13.53 -0.17 19.58
CA ALA A 23 -14.60 -0.98 19.01
C ALA A 23 -15.83 -0.99 19.93
N LYS A 24 -15.62 -1.20 21.22
CA LYS A 24 -16.70 -1.17 22.22
C LYS A 24 -17.34 0.21 22.35
N ALA A 25 -16.56 1.28 22.29
CA ALA A 25 -17.06 2.65 22.42
C ALA A 25 -17.91 3.07 21.21
N LEU A 26 -17.58 2.55 20.03
CA LEU A 26 -18.21 2.90 18.75
C LEU A 26 -19.19 1.84 18.23
N ASP A 27 -19.44 0.77 18.99
CA ASP A 27 -20.25 -0.38 18.60
C ASP A 27 -19.81 -1.00 17.25
N LEU A 28 -18.49 -1.19 17.09
CA LEU A 28 -17.86 -1.77 15.90
C LEU A 28 -17.45 -3.23 16.13
N ASP A 29 -17.51 -4.03 15.07
CA ASP A 29 -17.00 -5.41 15.04
C ASP A 29 -15.80 -5.51 14.11
N PHE A 30 -14.60 -5.53 14.70
CA PHE A 30 -13.35 -5.60 13.95
C PHE A 30 -12.92 -7.03 13.65
N THR A 31 -12.56 -7.28 12.39
CA THR A 31 -11.79 -8.46 12.00
C THR A 31 -10.31 -8.11 11.97
N TYR A 32 -9.53 -8.72 12.86
CA TYR A 32 -8.07 -8.52 12.86
C TYR A 32 -7.39 -9.29 11.74
N ILE A 33 -6.52 -8.59 11.02
CA ILE A 33 -5.57 -9.14 10.05
C ILE A 33 -4.19 -9.10 10.69
N ASN A 34 -3.53 -10.25 10.77
CA ASN A 34 -2.19 -10.33 11.33
C ASN A 34 -1.20 -9.63 10.37
N ALA A 35 -0.63 -8.52 10.82
CA ALA A 35 0.40 -7.83 10.08
C ALA A 35 1.66 -8.71 9.96
N THR A 36 2.38 -8.57 8.85
CA THR A 36 3.71 -9.13 8.66
C THR A 36 4.68 -8.43 9.59
N ASP A 37 5.42 -9.20 10.38
CA ASP A 37 6.29 -8.66 11.43
C ASP A 37 7.75 -8.70 11.02
N ALA A 38 8.28 -7.57 10.56
CA ALA A 38 9.68 -7.45 10.15
C ALA A 38 10.68 -7.70 11.30
N GLN A 39 10.25 -7.73 12.57
CA GLN A 39 11.14 -7.92 13.72
C GLN A 39 11.10 -9.35 14.27
N SER A 40 10.01 -10.10 14.06
CA SER A 40 9.88 -11.47 14.57
C SER A 40 10.50 -12.49 13.61
N PRO A 41 11.28 -13.47 14.11
CA PRO A 41 11.79 -14.53 13.25
C PRO A 41 10.65 -15.44 12.74
N GLY A 42 10.94 -16.14 11.65
CA GLY A 42 10.05 -17.17 11.10
C GLY A 42 9.35 -16.78 9.80
N ALA A 43 8.69 -17.78 9.21
CA ALA A 43 8.15 -17.73 7.85
C ALA A 43 7.03 -16.69 7.62
N TYR A 44 6.48 -16.07 8.67
CA TYR A 44 5.43 -15.05 8.58
C TYR A 44 5.90 -13.68 9.10
N GLY A 45 7.18 -13.56 9.45
CA GLY A 45 7.82 -12.33 9.91
C GLY A 45 9.03 -11.99 9.05
N LEU A 46 10.21 -11.86 9.67
CA LEU A 46 11.44 -11.46 8.99
C LEU A 46 11.80 -12.33 7.79
N GLN A 47 11.66 -13.66 7.86
CA GLN A 47 11.98 -14.54 6.71
C GLN A 47 11.07 -14.28 5.50
N ARG A 48 9.82 -13.87 5.74
CA ARG A 48 8.90 -13.46 4.67
C ARG A 48 9.38 -12.17 4.02
N VAL A 49 9.74 -11.19 4.84
CA VAL A 49 10.25 -9.89 4.37
C VAL A 49 11.53 -10.08 3.57
N GLU A 50 12.49 -10.86 4.08
CA GLU A 50 13.71 -11.21 3.35
C GLU A 50 13.39 -11.88 2.01
N ARG A 51 12.50 -12.89 1.98
CA ARG A 51 12.08 -13.56 0.74
C ARG A 51 11.46 -12.57 -0.27
N ILE A 52 10.65 -11.62 0.18
CA ILE A 52 10.05 -10.61 -0.70
C ILE A 52 11.13 -9.72 -1.29
N ILE A 53 12.05 -9.20 -0.48
CA ILE A 53 13.17 -8.36 -0.93
C ILE A 53 13.99 -9.10 -1.99
N ASP A 54 14.37 -10.33 -1.68
CA ASP A 54 15.14 -11.20 -2.57
C ASP A 54 14.47 -11.42 -3.92
N ARG A 55 13.16 -11.70 -3.91
CA ARG A 55 12.40 -11.95 -5.12
C ARG A 55 12.19 -10.70 -5.96
N VAL A 56 11.98 -9.56 -5.32
CA VAL A 56 11.89 -8.27 -6.02
C VAL A 56 13.20 -7.96 -6.72
N ARG A 57 14.35 -8.14 -6.06
CA ARG A 57 15.68 -7.94 -6.67
C ARG A 57 15.92 -8.88 -7.84
N TRP A 58 15.69 -10.18 -7.63
CA TRP A 58 15.83 -11.18 -8.69
C TRP A 58 14.95 -10.86 -9.91
N GLN A 59 13.69 -10.45 -9.68
CA GLN A 59 12.77 -10.07 -10.74
C GLN A 59 13.17 -8.77 -11.46
N ARG A 60 13.83 -7.85 -10.75
CA ARG A 60 14.28 -6.55 -11.24
C ARG A 60 15.73 -6.51 -11.70
N ASN A 61 16.38 -7.66 -11.96
CA ASN A 61 17.74 -7.72 -12.51
C ASN A 61 17.82 -7.18 -13.96
N ARG A 62 17.35 -5.96 -14.18
CA ARG A 62 17.17 -5.23 -15.44
C ARG A 62 17.47 -3.77 -15.13
N LEU A 63 18.67 -3.33 -15.50
CA LEU A 63 19.08 -1.93 -15.69
C LEU A 63 19.12 -0.99 -14.48
N ASP A 64 18.81 -1.44 -13.26
CA ASP A 64 19.27 -0.71 -12.09
C ASP A 64 20.77 -0.92 -11.81
N GLU A 65 21.43 -1.93 -12.41
CA GLU A 65 22.87 -2.21 -12.21
C GLU A 65 23.67 -2.81 -13.41
N GLU A 66 23.17 -2.84 -14.66
CA GLU A 66 23.96 -3.30 -15.84
C GLU A 66 23.93 -2.28 -17.01
N ASP A 67 25.07 -2.08 -17.67
CA ASP A 67 25.20 -1.24 -18.88
C ASP A 67 24.36 -1.80 -20.04
N LEU A 68 23.61 -0.92 -20.71
CA LEU A 68 22.79 -1.23 -21.89
C LEU A 68 23.65 -1.68 -23.07
N GLU A 69 23.74 -2.98 -23.35
CA GLU A 69 24.16 -3.48 -24.67
C GLU A 69 22.97 -4.08 -25.45
N GLY A 70 22.62 -3.45 -26.57
CA GLY A 70 21.87 -4.08 -27.68
C GLY A 70 20.47 -3.54 -27.99
N ASP A 71 20.40 -2.64 -28.98
CA ASP A 71 19.41 -2.34 -30.04
C ASP A 71 17.92 -2.82 -30.00
N LEU A 72 17.34 -3.22 -28.88
CA LEU A 72 15.90 -3.51 -28.76
C LEU A 72 15.28 -2.71 -27.62
N VAL A 73 15.30 -1.38 -27.75
CA VAL A 73 14.56 -0.47 -26.88
C VAL A 73 13.69 0.43 -27.75
N ASP A 74 12.40 0.52 -27.42
CA ASP A 74 11.46 1.45 -28.05
C ASP A 74 12.02 2.87 -27.91
N ALA A 75 12.11 3.61 -29.01
CA ALA A 75 12.91 4.83 -29.15
C ALA A 75 12.54 6.03 -28.22
N GLY A 76 11.67 5.83 -27.24
CA GLY A 76 11.28 6.81 -26.20
C GLY A 76 11.47 6.34 -24.76
N ASN A 77 12.08 5.18 -24.50
CA ASN A 77 12.35 4.65 -23.15
C ASN A 77 13.87 4.47 -22.91
N HIS A 78 14.66 5.44 -23.34
CA HIS A 78 16.09 5.45 -23.06
C HIS A 78 16.35 6.25 -21.78
N PRO A 79 17.20 5.76 -20.86
CA PRO A 79 17.64 6.52 -19.72
C PRO A 79 18.20 7.87 -20.18
N GLU A 80 17.57 8.96 -19.77
CA GLU A 80 18.02 10.31 -20.13
C GLU A 80 18.37 11.12 -18.86
N PRO A 81 19.53 11.78 -18.82
CA PRO A 81 19.83 12.66 -17.71
C PRO A 81 18.86 13.84 -17.71
N SER A 82 18.29 14.15 -16.55
CA SER A 82 17.41 15.30 -16.40
C SER A 82 18.19 16.59 -16.68
N GLU A 83 17.72 17.38 -17.65
CA GLU A 83 18.33 18.67 -18.03
C GLU A 83 18.42 19.65 -16.85
N ASN A 84 17.48 19.56 -15.91
CA ASN A 84 17.36 20.47 -14.77
C ASN A 84 17.93 19.89 -13.46
N ASN A 85 18.28 18.60 -13.44
CA ASN A 85 18.81 17.95 -12.26
C ASN A 85 19.82 16.85 -12.65
N PRO A 86 21.12 17.14 -12.69
CA PRO A 86 22.14 16.23 -13.23
C PRO A 86 22.26 14.91 -12.45
N ASN A 87 21.68 14.84 -11.26
CA ASN A 87 21.69 13.63 -10.42
C ASN A 87 20.47 12.75 -10.65
N TYR A 88 19.59 13.09 -11.61
CA TYR A 88 18.43 12.30 -11.98
C TYR A 88 18.57 11.72 -13.37
N ILE A 89 18.29 10.43 -13.47
CA ILE A 89 18.10 9.72 -14.73
C ILE A 89 16.59 9.49 -14.87
N LEU A 90 15.99 10.05 -15.92
CA LEU A 90 14.59 9.83 -16.30
C LEU A 90 14.51 8.52 -17.11
N ASP A 91 13.37 7.83 -17.02
CA ASP A 91 13.09 6.61 -17.79
C ASP A 91 14.21 5.56 -17.71
N ALA A 92 14.75 5.35 -16.49
CA ALA A 92 15.95 4.54 -16.25
C ALA A 92 15.88 3.08 -16.74
N PHE A 93 14.68 2.57 -17.01
CA PHE A 93 14.34 1.28 -17.60
C PHE A 93 12.94 1.37 -18.20
N PRO A 94 12.61 0.54 -19.22
CA PRO A 94 11.31 0.57 -19.89
C PRO A 94 10.22 -0.07 -19.01
N PHE A 95 9.67 0.71 -18.07
CA PHE A 95 8.62 0.30 -17.14
C PHE A 95 7.39 -0.22 -17.88
N LYS A 96 6.86 -1.37 -17.45
CA LYS A 96 5.66 -1.97 -18.02
C LYS A 96 4.69 -2.48 -16.96
N TRP A 97 3.41 -2.19 -17.16
CA TRP A 97 2.34 -2.86 -16.46
C TRP A 97 2.25 -4.33 -16.89
N SER A 98 1.85 -5.21 -15.95
CA SER A 98 1.62 -6.61 -16.29
C SER A 98 0.45 -6.77 -17.27
N GLN A 99 0.45 -7.85 -18.06
CA GLN A 99 -0.65 -8.14 -18.99
C GLN A 99 -2.00 -8.21 -18.26
N ASP A 100 -2.01 -8.75 -17.05
CA ASP A 100 -3.20 -8.82 -16.19
C ASP A 100 -3.77 -7.42 -15.87
N VAL A 101 -2.94 -6.40 -15.67
CA VAL A 101 -3.42 -5.01 -15.56
C VAL A 101 -4.03 -4.54 -16.88
N LEU A 102 -3.31 -4.75 -18.00
CA LEU A 102 -3.72 -4.25 -19.31
C LEU A 102 -5.05 -4.84 -19.76
N ASP A 103 -5.25 -6.15 -19.55
CA ASP A 103 -6.47 -6.89 -19.92
C ASP A 103 -7.70 -6.47 -19.10
N ASN A 104 -7.49 -5.89 -17.91
CA ASN A 104 -8.56 -5.56 -16.95
C ASN A 104 -8.68 -4.05 -16.68
N LEU A 105 -8.04 -3.20 -17.49
CA LEU A 105 -8.01 -1.77 -17.26
C LEU A 105 -9.40 -1.12 -17.40
N ALA A 106 -10.14 -1.52 -18.44
CA ALA A 106 -11.47 -0.99 -18.73
C ALA A 106 -12.52 -1.47 -17.73
N ASP A 107 -12.47 -2.75 -17.37
CA ASP A 107 -13.34 -3.36 -16.36
C ASP A 107 -12.51 -4.25 -15.42
N PRO A 108 -12.19 -3.76 -14.21
CA PRO A 108 -11.43 -4.51 -13.23
C PRO A 108 -12.14 -5.78 -12.73
N LEU A 109 -13.45 -5.92 -12.96
CA LEU A 109 -14.22 -7.07 -12.51
C LEU A 109 -14.48 -8.08 -13.62
N ALA A 110 -14.05 -7.80 -14.86
CA ALA A 110 -14.31 -8.65 -16.02
C ALA A 110 -13.73 -10.07 -15.88
N ASN A 111 -12.52 -10.18 -15.33
CA ASN A 111 -11.85 -11.46 -15.09
C ASN A 111 -11.63 -11.70 -13.60
N GLU A 112 -11.73 -12.97 -13.18
CA GLU A 112 -11.34 -13.36 -11.83
C GLU A 112 -9.88 -13.00 -11.55
N LEU A 113 -9.56 -12.75 -10.27
CA LEU A 113 -8.19 -12.54 -9.86
C LEU A 113 -7.44 -13.89 -9.89
N GLY A 114 -6.69 -14.15 -10.96
CA GLY A 114 -5.76 -15.27 -11.10
C GLY A 114 -4.46 -15.07 -10.29
N ILE A 115 -3.40 -15.81 -10.62
CA ILE A 115 -2.03 -15.61 -10.09
C ILE A 115 -1.23 -14.80 -11.11
N SER A 116 -0.51 -13.77 -10.67
CA SER A 116 0.34 -12.96 -11.55
C SER A 116 1.42 -12.20 -10.78
N GLY A 117 2.56 -11.95 -11.43
CA GLY A 117 3.64 -11.12 -10.91
C GLY A 117 4.11 -11.55 -9.51
N SER A 118 4.04 -10.65 -8.53
CA SER A 118 4.53 -10.97 -7.18
C SER A 118 3.76 -12.09 -6.47
N ASP A 119 2.55 -12.43 -6.92
CA ASP A 119 1.77 -13.52 -6.32
C ASP A 119 2.50 -14.86 -6.33
N TYR A 120 3.35 -15.13 -7.33
CA TYR A 120 4.10 -16.39 -7.41
C TYR A 120 5.03 -16.65 -6.22
N TRP A 121 5.36 -15.63 -5.44
CA TRP A 121 6.25 -15.76 -4.28
C TRP A 121 5.71 -15.08 -3.01
N THR A 122 4.57 -14.39 -3.07
CA THR A 122 3.88 -13.86 -1.88
C THR A 122 2.73 -14.74 -1.38
N LEU A 123 2.09 -15.55 -2.24
CA LEU A 123 0.85 -16.26 -1.89
C LEU A 123 1.03 -17.48 -0.98
N ASP A 124 2.17 -18.16 -1.01
CA ASP A 124 2.35 -19.47 -0.34
C ASP A 124 2.19 -19.46 1.19
N LEU A 125 2.20 -18.28 1.79
CA LEU A 125 2.04 -18.09 3.23
C LEU A 125 0.70 -17.44 3.58
N ASP A 126 -0.10 -17.06 2.59
CA ASP A 126 -1.47 -16.64 2.83
C ASP A 126 -2.34 -17.91 2.89
N ARG A 127 -2.59 -18.41 4.11
CA ARG A 127 -3.35 -19.67 4.37
C ARG A 127 -4.79 -19.66 3.82
N SER A 128 -5.21 -18.61 3.12
CA SER A 128 -6.59 -18.33 2.75
C SER A 128 -6.95 -18.66 1.29
N LEU A 129 -6.00 -19.08 0.44
CA LEU A 129 -6.27 -19.44 -0.96
C LEU A 129 -6.52 -20.93 -1.17
N SER A 130 -7.28 -21.26 -2.22
CA SER A 130 -7.55 -22.65 -2.63
C SER A 130 -6.25 -23.41 -2.86
N SER A 131 -6.18 -24.67 -2.43
CA SER A 131 -4.98 -25.53 -2.57
C SER A 131 -4.41 -25.55 -3.98
N GLU A 132 -5.27 -25.57 -5.00
CA GLU A 132 -4.88 -25.65 -6.41
C GLU A 132 -4.10 -24.42 -6.91
N ARG A 133 -4.49 -23.21 -6.48
CA ARG A 133 -3.77 -21.96 -6.79
C ARG A 133 -2.43 -21.89 -6.04
N LEU A 134 -2.39 -22.38 -4.80
CA LEU A 134 -1.14 -22.47 -4.04
C LEU A 134 -0.16 -23.44 -4.71
N ASP A 135 -0.66 -24.55 -5.26
CA ASP A 135 0.19 -25.51 -5.97
C ASP A 135 0.78 -24.90 -7.25
N GLU A 136 0.02 -24.09 -7.99
CA GLU A 136 0.51 -23.36 -9.16
C GLU A 136 1.67 -22.40 -8.81
N ALA A 137 1.53 -21.59 -7.75
CA ALA A 137 2.58 -20.69 -7.29
C ALA A 137 3.86 -21.46 -6.91
N ARG A 138 3.73 -22.55 -6.15
CA ARG A 138 4.86 -23.42 -5.75
C ARG A 138 5.54 -24.07 -6.94
N ILE A 139 4.77 -24.58 -7.91
CA ILE A 139 5.32 -25.20 -9.13
C ILE A 139 6.10 -24.15 -9.92
N TRP A 140 5.56 -22.93 -10.04
CA TRP A 140 6.27 -21.85 -10.70
C TRP A 140 7.57 -21.53 -9.97
N GLU A 141 7.53 -21.38 -8.64
CA GLU A 141 8.70 -21.04 -7.85
C GLU A 141 9.81 -22.09 -7.96
N ALA A 142 9.45 -23.38 -7.91
CA ALA A 142 10.39 -24.48 -8.06
C ALA A 142 11.07 -24.50 -9.45
N ARG A 143 10.39 -24.00 -10.49
CA ARG A 143 10.95 -23.85 -11.84
C ARG A 143 11.80 -22.60 -12.02
N HIS A 144 11.71 -21.63 -11.11
CA HIS A 144 12.45 -20.37 -11.15
C HIS A 144 13.25 -20.18 -9.85
N PRO A 145 14.25 -21.06 -9.58
CA PRO A 145 15.07 -20.94 -8.39
C PRO A 145 15.87 -19.64 -8.42
N MET A 146 16.01 -18.99 -7.27
CA MET A 146 16.89 -17.84 -7.14
C MET A 146 18.36 -18.26 -7.34
N PRO A 147 19.17 -17.49 -8.08
CA PRO A 147 20.60 -17.74 -8.20
C PRO A 147 21.30 -17.84 -6.84
N THR A 148 22.33 -18.69 -6.76
CA THR A 148 23.05 -19.00 -5.51
C THR A 148 23.74 -17.79 -4.87
N HIS A 149 24.11 -16.77 -5.65
CA HIS A 149 24.71 -15.54 -5.09
C HIS A 149 23.72 -14.72 -4.26
N TRP A 150 22.42 -14.75 -4.59
CA TRP A 150 21.36 -14.15 -3.77
C TRP A 150 21.13 -14.92 -2.45
N GLN A 151 21.60 -16.15 -2.35
CA GLN A 151 21.46 -16.98 -1.16
C GLN A 151 22.58 -16.73 -0.12
N ASN A 152 23.62 -15.96 -0.47
CA ASN A 152 24.79 -15.77 0.40
C ASN A 152 24.57 -14.63 1.41
N GLN A 153 24.78 -14.85 2.71
CA GLN A 153 24.39 -13.90 3.77
C GLN A 153 25.16 -12.56 3.75
N THR A 154 26.30 -12.49 3.08
CA THR A 154 27.17 -11.30 3.09
C THR A 154 26.53 -10.04 2.52
N TRP A 155 25.57 -10.15 1.59
CA TRP A 155 24.86 -8.97 1.06
C TRP A 155 23.86 -8.40 2.07
N ARG A 156 23.36 -9.22 3.01
CA ARG A 156 22.36 -8.83 4.03
C ARG A 156 22.91 -7.81 5.04
N GLU A 157 24.23 -7.70 5.12
CA GLU A 157 24.95 -6.77 6.00
C GLU A 157 25.34 -5.45 5.29
N SER A 158 25.03 -5.32 4.00
CA SER A 158 25.37 -4.14 3.18
C SER A 158 24.18 -3.18 3.01
N GLN A 159 24.44 -1.93 2.62
CA GLN A 159 23.37 -1.01 2.19
C GLN A 159 22.62 -1.50 0.94
N GLU A 160 23.18 -2.48 0.21
CA GLU A 160 22.59 -3.16 -0.94
C GLU A 160 21.49 -4.15 -0.52
N ALA A 161 21.22 -4.34 0.79
CA ALA A 161 20.19 -5.26 1.29
C ALA A 161 18.74 -4.78 1.15
N LEU A 162 18.53 -3.65 0.47
CA LEU A 162 17.26 -2.96 0.45
C LEU A 162 16.73 -2.84 -1.00
N VAL A 163 15.40 -2.81 -1.16
CA VAL A 163 14.79 -2.65 -2.49
C VAL A 163 14.93 -1.21 -2.94
N ASN A 164 15.61 -0.99 -4.08
CA ASN A 164 15.70 0.32 -4.72
C ASN A 164 14.29 0.87 -5.02
N LEU A 165 14.07 2.14 -4.69
CA LEU A 165 12.82 2.77 -5.07
C LEU A 165 12.76 2.92 -6.59
N ALA A 166 11.69 2.40 -7.19
CA ALA A 166 11.40 2.60 -8.62
C ALA A 166 10.20 3.52 -8.76
N PHE A 167 10.36 4.65 -9.47
CA PHE A 167 9.27 5.60 -9.74
C PHE A 167 8.42 5.12 -10.93
N VAL A 168 7.19 5.63 -11.13
CA VAL A 168 6.41 5.21 -12.32
C VAL A 168 6.98 5.81 -13.61
N LYS A 169 7.51 7.04 -13.54
CA LYS A 169 8.44 7.57 -14.56
C LYS A 169 9.83 6.97 -14.48
N ASN A 170 10.03 6.13 -13.46
CA ASN A 170 11.26 5.41 -13.23
C ASN A 170 12.51 6.31 -13.19
N ASN A 171 12.37 7.40 -12.44
CA ASN A 171 13.44 8.36 -12.24
C ASN A 171 14.36 7.87 -11.12
N LEU A 172 15.64 7.61 -11.41
CA LEU A 172 16.63 7.25 -10.40
C LEU A 172 17.43 8.47 -9.98
N ASN A 173 17.67 8.61 -8.67
CA ASN A 173 18.59 9.61 -8.14
C ASN A 173 19.93 8.94 -7.84
N SER A 174 20.98 9.32 -8.55
CA SER A 174 22.32 8.72 -8.44
C SER A 174 23.03 9.02 -7.11
N GLU A 175 22.64 10.06 -6.38
CA GLU A 175 23.24 10.46 -5.11
C GLU A 175 22.43 10.07 -3.88
N LYS A 176 21.15 9.73 -4.06
CA LYS A 176 20.25 9.32 -2.97
C LYS A 176 19.64 7.98 -3.31
N SER A 177 20.36 6.91 -2.97
CA SER A 177 19.75 5.59 -2.92
C SER A 177 18.67 5.59 -1.85
N GLN A 178 17.42 5.77 -2.27
CA GLN A 178 16.27 5.59 -1.42
C GLN A 178 15.88 4.12 -1.51
N HIS A 179 15.75 3.54 -0.34
CA HIS A 179 15.64 2.11 -0.17
C HIS A 179 14.38 1.82 0.64
N LEU A 180 13.54 0.89 0.17
CA LEU A 180 12.40 0.44 0.94
C LEU A 180 12.90 -0.40 2.12
N THR A 181 12.61 0.06 3.34
CA THR A 181 13.03 -0.64 4.56
C THR A 181 12.28 -1.97 4.73
N PRO A 182 12.82 -2.93 5.50
CA PRO A 182 12.09 -4.15 5.86
C PRO A 182 10.71 -3.86 6.49
N GLY A 183 10.62 -2.81 7.32
CA GLY A 183 9.34 -2.35 7.88
C GLY A 183 8.38 -1.83 6.80
N GLY A 184 8.87 -1.12 5.78
CA GLY A 184 8.08 -0.69 4.63
C GLY A 184 7.59 -1.86 3.77
N VAL A 185 8.44 -2.88 3.55
CA VAL A 185 8.04 -4.12 2.86
C VAL A 185 6.96 -4.85 3.65
N ALA A 186 7.14 -5.01 4.96
CA ALA A 186 6.18 -5.66 5.83
C ALA A 186 4.83 -4.91 5.89
N CYS A 187 4.87 -3.58 5.92
CA CYS A 187 3.68 -2.73 5.84
C CYS A 187 2.93 -2.94 4.51
N ALA A 188 3.64 -2.87 3.38
CA ALA A 188 3.04 -3.10 2.06
C ALA A 188 2.40 -4.48 1.95
N ASP A 189 3.11 -5.52 2.41
CA ASP A 189 2.63 -6.90 2.43
C ASP A 189 1.36 -7.07 3.28
N SER A 190 1.31 -6.41 4.44
CA SER A 190 0.14 -6.44 5.34
C SER A 190 -1.10 -5.80 4.71
N HIS A 191 -0.93 -4.66 4.04
CA HIS A 191 -2.02 -3.99 3.32
C HIS A 191 -2.47 -4.80 2.09
N ILE A 192 -1.55 -5.41 1.35
CA ILE A 192 -1.88 -6.30 0.22
C ILE A 192 -2.73 -7.48 0.71
N HIS A 193 -2.39 -8.12 1.83
CA HIS A 193 -3.21 -9.18 2.42
C HIS A 193 -4.63 -8.68 2.77
N ALA A 194 -4.76 -7.50 3.36
CA ALA A 194 -6.06 -6.92 3.68
C ALA A 194 -6.91 -6.66 2.44
N ILE A 195 -6.30 -6.15 1.36
CA ILE A 195 -6.95 -5.97 0.06
C ILE A 195 -7.42 -7.31 -0.52
N ARG A 196 -6.59 -8.36 -0.43
CA ARG A 196 -6.95 -9.70 -0.92
C ARG A 196 -8.10 -10.32 -0.12
N GLU A 197 -8.22 -10.03 1.17
CA GLU A 197 -9.35 -10.48 1.98
C GLU A 197 -10.70 -9.91 1.50
N ILE A 198 -10.72 -8.66 1.00
CA ILE A 198 -11.92 -8.06 0.37
C ILE A 198 -12.35 -8.91 -0.83
N ILE A 199 -11.39 -9.22 -1.71
CA ILE A 199 -11.62 -9.98 -2.94
C ILE A 199 -12.07 -11.41 -2.62
N ARG A 200 -11.36 -12.08 -1.72
CA ARG A 200 -11.64 -13.47 -1.32
C ARG A 200 -13.04 -13.62 -0.73
N ARG A 201 -13.45 -12.70 0.14
CA ARG A 201 -14.76 -12.70 0.78
C ARG A 201 -15.86 -12.11 -0.11
N LYS A 202 -15.51 -11.58 -1.29
CA LYS A 202 -16.43 -10.88 -2.22
C LYS A 202 -17.23 -9.79 -1.50
N LEU A 203 -16.54 -8.99 -0.68
CA LEU A 203 -17.17 -7.85 0.00
C LEU A 203 -17.36 -6.72 -1.00
N ASP A 204 -18.52 -6.05 -0.96
CA ASP A 204 -18.76 -4.87 -1.80
C ASP A 204 -17.76 -3.75 -1.47
N SER A 205 -17.39 -3.64 -0.19
CA SER A 205 -16.35 -2.75 0.30
C SER A 205 -15.82 -3.18 1.67
N ALA A 206 -14.66 -2.68 2.08
CA ALA A 206 -14.19 -2.75 3.46
C ALA A 206 -13.48 -1.47 3.89
N ILE A 207 -13.49 -1.18 5.19
CA ILE A 207 -12.61 -0.18 5.82
C ILE A 207 -11.44 -0.94 6.44
N ILE A 208 -10.22 -0.48 6.16
CA ILE A 208 -8.97 -1.00 6.70
C ILE A 208 -8.38 0.07 7.63
N PHE A 209 -8.14 -0.32 8.87
CA PHE A 209 -7.48 0.47 9.90
C PHE A 209 -6.10 -0.11 10.23
N GLU A 210 -5.15 0.75 10.60
CA GLU A 210 -3.98 0.36 11.38
C GLU A 210 -4.32 0.37 12.88
N ASP A 211 -3.44 -0.16 13.73
CA ASP A 211 -3.72 -0.41 15.15
C ASP A 211 -3.28 0.72 16.11
N ASP A 212 -2.76 1.82 15.58
CA ASP A 212 -2.27 2.98 16.33
C ASP A 212 -3.08 4.24 16.05
N ILE A 213 -4.40 4.10 16.00
CA ILE A 213 -5.33 5.18 15.62
C ILE A 213 -6.22 5.68 16.76
N ASP A 214 -6.82 6.85 16.52
CA ASP A 214 -8.02 7.34 17.19
C ASP A 214 -9.08 7.68 16.13
N ILE A 215 -10.35 7.51 16.48
CA ILE A 215 -11.49 7.58 15.56
C ILE A 215 -12.44 8.68 16.03
N GLU A 216 -12.99 9.43 15.08
CA GLU A 216 -14.06 10.40 15.29
C GLU A 216 -15.28 9.72 15.94
N TYR A 217 -15.72 10.21 17.10
CA TYR A 217 -16.80 9.59 17.87
C TYR A 217 -18.12 9.55 17.08
N SER A 218 -18.36 10.55 16.23
CA SER A 218 -19.53 10.61 15.34
C SER A 218 -19.34 9.89 13.99
N ILE A 219 -18.32 9.05 13.82
CA ILE A 219 -17.94 8.48 12.51
C ILE A 219 -19.13 7.83 11.79
N GLU A 220 -19.95 7.02 12.47
CA GLU A 220 -21.08 6.34 11.83
C GLU A 220 -22.09 7.36 11.25
N ARG A 221 -22.44 8.38 12.02
CA ARG A 221 -23.34 9.45 11.59
C ARG A 221 -22.78 10.20 10.39
N ILE A 222 -21.49 10.52 10.41
CA ILE A 222 -20.82 11.23 9.32
C ILE A 222 -20.80 10.37 8.06
N LEU A 223 -20.39 9.10 8.17
CA LEU A 223 -20.36 8.18 7.05
C LEU A 223 -21.76 7.98 6.46
N ARG A 224 -22.81 7.77 7.26
CA ARG A 224 -24.19 7.62 6.75
C ARG A 224 -24.68 8.83 5.95
N HIS A 225 -24.24 10.03 6.31
CA HIS A 225 -24.56 11.25 5.57
C HIS A 225 -23.74 11.40 4.29
N GLU A 226 -22.43 11.16 4.37
CA GLU A 226 -21.49 11.48 3.29
C GLU A 226 -21.42 10.38 2.21
N TRP A 227 -21.52 9.10 2.59
CA TRP A 227 -21.34 7.96 1.67
C TRP A 227 -22.22 7.99 0.41
N PRO A 228 -23.51 8.40 0.48
CA PRO A 228 -24.36 8.50 -0.71
C PRO A 228 -23.87 9.48 -1.79
N PHE A 229 -22.95 10.40 -1.47
CA PHE A 229 -22.38 11.32 -2.45
C PHE A 229 -21.22 10.70 -3.26
N LEU A 230 -20.68 9.55 -2.85
CA LEU A 230 -19.66 8.85 -3.62
C LEU A 230 -20.23 8.32 -4.94
N PRO A 231 -19.53 8.50 -6.07
CA PRO A 231 -20.00 7.94 -7.33
C PRO A 231 -19.85 6.42 -7.32
N PRO A 232 -20.70 5.65 -8.03
CA PRO A 232 -20.63 4.18 -8.06
C PRO A 232 -19.26 3.60 -8.47
N THR A 233 -18.42 4.42 -9.11
CA THR A 233 -17.08 4.06 -9.59
C THR A 233 -15.96 4.32 -8.58
N TRP A 234 -16.26 4.72 -7.34
CA TRP A 234 -15.23 4.95 -6.32
C TRP A 234 -14.39 3.68 -6.07
N ASP A 235 -13.07 3.86 -5.93
CA ASP A 235 -12.12 2.77 -5.71
C ASP A 235 -11.57 2.80 -4.28
N ILE A 236 -11.16 3.97 -3.81
CA ILE A 236 -10.59 4.18 -2.48
C ILE A 236 -11.11 5.48 -1.87
N VAL A 237 -11.34 5.46 -0.56
CA VAL A 237 -11.71 6.64 0.23
C VAL A 237 -10.80 6.73 1.44
N TYR A 238 -10.10 7.85 1.63
CA TYR A 238 -9.25 8.08 2.79
C TYR A 238 -10.09 8.63 3.94
N LEU A 239 -10.20 7.87 5.04
CA LEU A 239 -10.83 8.33 6.30
C LEU A 239 -9.79 8.95 7.22
N GLY A 240 -8.55 8.46 7.13
CA GLY A 240 -7.37 9.00 7.76
C GLY A 240 -6.25 9.10 6.72
N HIS A 241 -5.56 10.22 6.71
CA HIS A 241 -4.52 10.53 5.74
C HIS A 241 -3.49 11.47 6.36
N CYS A 242 -2.41 11.70 5.63
CA CYS A 242 -1.43 12.71 5.96
C CYS A 242 -0.95 13.42 4.69
N TRP A 243 -0.31 14.58 4.85
CA TRP A 243 0.33 15.31 3.74
C TRP A 243 -0.66 15.69 2.64
N SER A 244 -1.86 16.06 3.04
CA SER A 244 -3.02 16.38 2.22
C SER A 244 -3.35 17.87 2.23
N SER A 245 -2.32 18.72 2.28
CA SER A 245 -2.46 20.18 2.46
C SER A 245 -3.29 20.89 1.38
N THR A 246 -3.50 20.25 0.22
CA THR A 246 -4.34 20.81 -0.85
C THR A 246 -5.82 20.42 -0.72
N GLU A 247 -6.12 19.34 -0.01
CA GLU A 247 -7.47 18.80 0.11
C GLU A 247 -8.45 19.78 0.75
N PRO A 248 -8.13 20.49 1.86
CA PRO A 248 -9.06 21.47 2.46
C PRO A 248 -9.53 22.58 1.51
N PHE A 249 -8.76 22.86 0.45
CA PHE A 249 -9.06 23.91 -0.52
C PHE A 249 -9.79 23.39 -1.77
N GLN A 250 -9.92 22.06 -1.94
CA GLN A 250 -10.70 21.49 -3.03
C GLN A 250 -12.20 21.71 -2.79
N PRO A 251 -13.04 21.79 -3.83
CA PRO A 251 -14.49 21.83 -3.62
C PRO A 251 -14.98 20.52 -2.97
N PHE A 252 -16.09 20.61 -2.26
CA PHE A 252 -16.83 19.41 -1.86
C PHE A 252 -17.31 18.65 -3.09
N LEU A 253 -17.45 17.34 -2.94
CA LEU A 253 -17.90 16.45 -4.01
C LEU A 253 -19.33 16.76 -4.47
N ASP A 254 -20.19 17.18 -3.54
CA ASP A 254 -21.57 17.61 -3.76
C ASP A 254 -21.86 18.87 -2.91
N PRO A 255 -22.74 19.80 -3.36
CA PRO A 255 -23.13 20.97 -2.55
C PRO A 255 -23.73 20.64 -1.17
N LYS A 256 -24.22 19.42 -0.96
CA LYS A 256 -24.74 18.92 0.31
C LYS A 256 -23.72 18.12 1.11
N ALA A 257 -22.61 17.72 0.51
CA ALA A 257 -21.52 17.07 1.23
C ALA A 257 -20.82 18.08 2.14
N THR A 258 -20.32 17.60 3.27
CA THR A 258 -19.66 18.45 4.29
C THR A 258 -18.22 18.04 4.56
N TYR A 259 -17.80 16.86 4.09
CA TYR A 259 -16.43 16.35 4.28
C TYR A 259 -15.77 15.89 2.99
N LEU A 260 -16.53 15.21 2.12
CA LEU A 260 -15.96 14.50 0.98
C LEU A 260 -15.44 15.44 -0.10
N ARG A 261 -14.21 15.17 -0.53
CA ARG A 261 -13.53 15.87 -1.63
C ARG A 261 -12.85 14.87 -2.56
N LYS A 262 -12.60 15.29 -3.81
CA LYS A 262 -11.82 14.50 -4.76
C LYS A 262 -10.34 14.55 -4.37
N THR A 263 -9.71 13.40 -4.16
CA THR A 263 -8.30 13.34 -3.77
C THR A 263 -7.40 13.90 -4.87
N GLN A 264 -6.56 14.86 -4.52
CA GLN A 264 -5.44 15.36 -5.31
C GLN A 264 -4.11 14.76 -4.83
N HIS A 265 -3.93 14.68 -3.51
CA HIS A 265 -2.74 14.15 -2.87
C HIS A 265 -3.04 13.73 -1.43
N ALA A 266 -2.88 12.44 -1.14
CA ALA A 266 -2.95 11.90 0.21
C ALA A 266 -1.88 10.82 0.39
N LEU A 267 -1.21 10.84 1.52
CA LEU A 267 -0.31 9.78 1.99
C LEU A 267 -0.87 9.19 3.30
N CYS A 268 -0.13 8.23 3.86
CA CYS A 268 -0.57 7.39 4.97
C CYS A 268 -1.79 6.51 4.62
N LEU A 269 -1.88 5.34 5.25
CA LEU A 269 -2.97 4.38 5.05
C LEU A 269 -3.58 3.90 6.37
N HIS A 270 -3.40 4.67 7.45
CA HIS A 270 -3.85 4.31 8.78
C HIS A 270 -5.38 4.16 8.88
N ALA A 271 -6.15 4.78 7.97
CA ALA A 271 -7.55 4.41 7.76
C ALA A 271 -8.06 4.74 6.35
N HIS A 272 -8.52 3.72 5.63
CA HIS A 272 -9.06 3.90 4.29
C HIS A 272 -10.11 2.83 3.95
N ALA A 273 -11.09 3.20 3.13
CA ALA A 273 -12.06 2.28 2.58
C ALA A 273 -11.72 1.91 1.14
N ILE A 274 -12.00 0.67 0.76
CA ILE A 274 -11.77 0.15 -0.59
C ILE A 274 -13.04 -0.56 -1.07
N SER A 275 -13.48 -0.25 -2.29
CA SER A 275 -14.57 -0.97 -2.96
C SER A 275 -14.06 -2.29 -3.55
N LEU A 276 -14.94 -3.24 -3.87
CA LEU A 276 -14.51 -4.48 -4.53
C LEU A 276 -13.74 -4.19 -5.83
N ARG A 277 -14.23 -3.22 -6.62
CA ARG A 277 -13.55 -2.76 -7.84
C ARG A 277 -12.16 -2.19 -7.53
N GLY A 278 -12.06 -1.34 -6.52
CA GLY A 278 -10.79 -0.78 -6.07
C GLY A 278 -9.82 -1.86 -5.61
N ALA A 279 -10.29 -2.87 -4.88
CA ALA A 279 -9.48 -3.99 -4.41
C ALA A 279 -8.90 -4.77 -5.59
N TYR A 280 -9.72 -5.08 -6.61
CA TYR A 280 -9.26 -5.74 -7.83
C TYR A 280 -8.22 -4.91 -8.58
N LYS A 281 -8.43 -3.60 -8.75
CA LYS A 281 -7.42 -2.72 -9.35
C LYS A 281 -6.11 -2.76 -8.58
N LEU A 282 -6.16 -2.48 -7.27
CA LEU A 282 -5.00 -2.46 -6.40
C LEU A 282 -4.26 -3.80 -6.44
N ALA A 283 -4.94 -4.94 -6.31
CA ALA A 283 -4.31 -6.24 -6.37
C ALA A 283 -3.51 -6.45 -7.67
N ARG A 284 -4.05 -6.05 -8.83
CA ARG A 284 -3.35 -6.19 -10.12
C ARG A 284 -2.17 -5.23 -10.30
N PHE A 285 -2.36 -3.96 -9.93
CA PHE A 285 -1.29 -2.97 -10.03
C PHE A 285 -0.15 -3.30 -9.05
N LEU A 286 -0.46 -3.52 -7.77
CA LEU A 286 0.52 -3.77 -6.71
C LEU A 286 1.31 -5.07 -6.91
N ARG A 287 0.79 -6.03 -7.68
CA ARG A 287 1.52 -7.27 -8.03
C ARG A 287 2.28 -7.19 -9.35
N SER A 288 2.16 -6.10 -10.11
CA SER A 288 2.85 -5.98 -11.40
C SER A 288 4.37 -5.98 -11.21
N PRO A 289 5.15 -6.74 -12.01
CA PRO A 289 6.55 -7.00 -11.73
C PRO A 289 7.42 -5.76 -11.47
N ASP A 290 7.29 -4.74 -12.31
CA ASP A 290 8.09 -3.52 -12.20
C ASP A 290 7.64 -2.64 -11.03
N TYR A 291 6.39 -2.80 -10.58
CA TYR A 291 5.76 -1.95 -9.58
C TYR A 291 5.78 -2.54 -8.16
N ALA A 292 5.68 -3.86 -8.02
CA ALA A 292 5.54 -4.55 -6.74
C ALA A 292 6.66 -4.18 -5.75
N TYR A 293 6.29 -3.70 -4.56
CA TYR A 293 7.25 -3.24 -3.54
C TYR A 293 8.28 -2.22 -4.07
N SER A 294 7.90 -1.40 -5.05
CA SER A 294 8.77 -0.34 -5.60
C SER A 294 8.98 0.82 -4.63
N ARG A 295 8.14 0.96 -3.59
CA ARG A 295 8.16 2.04 -2.60
C ARG A 295 7.19 1.78 -1.46
N PRO A 296 7.12 2.65 -0.43
CA PRO A 296 6.08 2.55 0.59
C PRO A 296 4.69 2.48 -0.03
N ILE A 297 3.82 1.64 0.53
CA ILE A 297 2.52 1.31 -0.07
C ILE A 297 1.62 2.54 -0.26
N ASP A 298 1.67 3.50 0.65
CA ASP A 298 0.95 4.77 0.53
C ASP A 298 1.39 5.57 -0.70
N HIS A 299 2.69 5.59 -1.00
CA HIS A 299 3.23 6.22 -2.21
C HIS A 299 2.84 5.46 -3.47
N MET A 300 2.75 4.12 -3.42
CA MET A 300 2.24 3.33 -4.54
C MET A 300 0.78 3.72 -4.84
N ILE A 301 -0.09 3.68 -3.83
CA ILE A 301 -1.50 4.02 -4.02
C ILE A 301 -1.65 5.48 -4.49
N LYS A 302 -0.92 6.43 -3.88
CA LYS A 302 -0.92 7.84 -4.30
C LYS A 302 -0.54 8.01 -5.77
N ASP A 303 0.49 7.30 -6.26
CA ASP A 303 0.87 7.34 -7.67
C ASP A 303 -0.26 6.86 -8.59
N LEU A 304 -0.93 5.75 -8.24
CA LEU A 304 -2.07 5.23 -9.01
C LEU A 304 -3.26 6.21 -9.03
N VAL A 305 -3.48 6.96 -7.94
CA VAL A 305 -4.48 8.04 -7.89
C VAL A 305 -4.08 9.18 -8.83
N GLN A 306 -2.82 9.64 -8.77
CA GLN A 306 -2.31 10.74 -9.59
C GLN A 306 -2.28 10.40 -11.09
N MET A 307 -2.15 9.13 -11.44
CA MET A 307 -2.22 8.63 -12.82
C MET A 307 -3.65 8.35 -13.28
N HIS A 308 -4.65 8.63 -12.45
CA HIS A 308 -6.06 8.38 -12.74
C HIS A 308 -6.42 6.90 -12.96
N TYR A 309 -5.61 5.98 -12.44
CA TYR A 309 -5.97 4.55 -12.40
C TYR A 309 -6.97 4.25 -11.28
N LEU A 310 -7.03 5.08 -10.23
CA LEU A 310 -7.93 4.95 -9.10
C LEU A 310 -8.86 6.18 -8.94
N GLU A 311 -10.15 5.91 -8.79
CA GLU A 311 -11.14 6.91 -8.39
C GLU A 311 -11.09 7.12 -6.87
N SER A 312 -10.36 8.13 -6.43
CA SER A 312 -10.09 8.39 -5.02
C SER A 312 -10.83 9.60 -4.44
N TYR A 313 -11.24 9.48 -3.17
CA TYR A 313 -11.87 10.54 -2.38
C TYR A 313 -11.27 10.65 -0.98
N THR A 314 -11.34 11.82 -0.37
CA THR A 314 -10.74 12.10 0.94
C THR A 314 -11.74 12.81 1.85
N PHE A 315 -11.82 12.39 3.11
CA PHE A 315 -12.54 13.12 4.16
C PHE A 315 -11.68 14.26 4.70
N VAL A 316 -12.24 15.48 4.72
CA VAL A 316 -11.59 16.63 5.35
C VAL A 316 -12.60 17.41 6.19
N PRO A 317 -12.40 17.55 7.52
CA PRO A 317 -11.29 17.00 8.30
C PRO A 317 -11.29 15.45 8.33
N ALA A 318 -10.16 14.86 8.69
CA ALA A 318 -10.02 13.41 8.82
C ALA A 318 -10.98 12.85 9.88
N LEU A 319 -11.48 11.64 9.65
CA LEU A 319 -12.31 10.91 10.62
C LEU A 319 -11.49 9.95 11.47
N VAL A 320 -10.22 9.75 11.11
CA VAL A 320 -9.29 8.89 11.83
C VAL A 320 -7.90 9.51 11.79
N VAL A 321 -7.24 9.58 12.93
CA VAL A 321 -5.88 10.12 13.06
C VAL A 321 -4.96 9.08 13.67
N GLN A 322 -3.68 9.13 13.31
CA GLN A 322 -2.67 8.28 13.95
C GLN A 322 -2.30 8.86 15.32
N THR A 323 -2.37 8.03 16.35
CA THR A 323 -1.91 8.38 17.70
C THR A 323 -0.40 8.27 17.79
N LYS A 324 0.23 9.27 18.40
CA LYS A 324 1.70 9.33 18.57
C LYS A 324 2.14 8.93 19.98
N GLU A 325 1.32 8.14 20.66
CA GLU A 325 1.53 7.73 22.06
C GLU A 325 2.63 6.65 22.19
N GLU A 326 2.89 5.92 21.10
CA GLU A 326 3.93 4.90 21.01
C GLU A 326 4.86 5.16 19.82
N GLU A 327 6.12 4.72 19.91
CA GLU A 327 7.06 4.79 18.79
C GLU A 327 6.57 3.96 17.60
N SER A 328 6.74 4.51 16.39
CA SER A 328 6.39 3.80 15.16
C SER A 328 7.26 2.55 15.01
N GLN A 329 6.61 1.40 14.79
CA GLN A 329 7.33 0.14 14.51
C GLN A 329 7.93 0.11 13.08
N ILE A 330 7.63 1.12 12.27
CA ILE A 330 8.07 1.25 10.86
C ILE A 330 9.21 2.27 10.72
N LYS A 331 9.30 3.29 11.60
CA LYS A 331 10.29 4.39 11.53
C LYS A 331 11.16 4.51 12.78
N VAL A 332 12.46 4.72 12.58
CA VAL A 332 13.42 5.20 13.59
C VAL A 332 13.69 6.68 13.32
N GLY A 333 13.18 7.60 14.15
CA GLY A 333 13.46 9.05 14.08
C GLY A 333 12.25 9.98 14.33
N GLU A 334 12.53 11.21 14.81
CA GLU A 334 11.53 12.21 15.22
C GLU A 334 10.79 12.89 14.05
N MET A 335 9.49 13.16 14.22
CA MET A 335 8.69 14.01 13.31
C MET A 335 8.31 15.34 13.99
N ASN A 336 8.59 16.45 13.30
CA ASN A 336 8.15 17.78 13.68
C ASN A 336 6.61 17.90 13.72
N SER A 337 6.10 18.44 14.83
CA SER A 337 4.69 18.57 15.20
C SER A 337 3.93 19.74 14.56
N ALA A 338 4.61 20.60 13.80
CA ALA A 338 4.06 21.86 13.28
C ALA A 338 3.12 21.74 12.06
N TRP A 339 2.91 20.54 11.50
CA TRP A 339 2.14 20.33 10.26
C TRP A 339 0.63 20.10 10.45
N LYS A 340 0.14 19.97 11.70
CA LYS A 340 -1.22 19.48 12.01
C LYS A 340 -2.37 20.39 11.56
N ASP A 341 -2.19 21.71 11.49
CA ASP A 341 -3.32 22.64 11.34
C ASP A 341 -3.81 22.84 9.90
N LEU A 342 -3.00 22.55 8.89
CA LEU A 342 -3.34 22.87 7.48
C LEU A 342 -3.73 21.66 6.62
N SER A 343 -3.47 20.43 7.07
CA SER A 343 -3.79 19.22 6.30
C SER A 343 -5.13 18.58 6.68
N GLY A 344 -5.84 19.10 7.68
CA GLY A 344 -7.07 18.49 8.17
C GLY A 344 -6.85 17.18 8.93
N GLU A 345 -5.63 16.95 9.44
CA GLU A 345 -5.21 15.76 10.18
C GLU A 345 -5.61 15.84 11.67
N TRP A 346 -6.88 16.10 11.95
CA TRP A 346 -7.41 16.27 13.30
C TRP A 346 -8.86 15.76 13.40
N LEU A 347 -9.25 15.31 14.60
CA LEU A 347 -10.62 14.88 14.90
C LEU A 347 -11.43 16.03 15.49
N VAL A 348 -12.70 16.11 15.15
CA VAL A 348 -13.63 17.08 15.78
C VAL A 348 -13.97 16.60 17.19
N ASP A 349 -14.15 15.30 17.36
CA ASP A 349 -14.57 14.67 18.60
C ASP A 349 -13.84 13.33 18.78
N SER A 350 -12.78 13.33 19.60
CA SER A 350 -11.96 12.14 19.85
C SER A 350 -12.72 11.07 20.62
N THR A 351 -12.68 9.83 20.14
CA THR A 351 -13.21 8.70 20.91
C THR A 351 -12.33 8.38 22.11
N LYS A 352 -11.00 8.42 21.95
CA LYS A 352 -10.06 8.19 23.07
C LYS A 352 -10.27 9.17 24.22
N GLU A 353 -10.59 10.45 23.96
CA GLU A 353 -10.86 11.43 25.02
C GLU A 353 -12.18 11.17 25.78
N ARG A 354 -13.07 10.35 25.22
CA ARG A 354 -14.38 10.02 25.82
C ARG A 354 -14.37 8.78 26.72
N ILE A 355 -13.33 7.96 26.69
CA ILE A 355 -13.28 6.65 27.36
C ILE A 355 -12.26 6.55 28.47
#